data_AF-M9T266-F1
#
_entry.id   AF-M9T266-F1
#
_cell.length_a   1.000
_cell.length_b   1.000
_cell.length_c   1.000
_cell.angle_alpha   90.00
_cell.angle_beta   90.00
_cell.angle_gamma   90.00
#
_symmetry.space_group_name_H-M   'P 1'
#
loop_
_entity.id
_entity.type
_entity.pdbx_description
1 polymer ?
#
loop_
_entity_poly.entity_id
_entity_poly.type
_entity_poly.pdbx_seq_one_letter_code
_entity_poly.pdbx_strand_id
1 'polypeptide(L)'
;ETIDLQLRIELACKPGVDYVYKAKLIRIEEENGYDNYFMKVLEVIKAGSDPNPVATPRKFISQMKCRETLHLQENKDYLIWGLSADLWPAKDTVNYLISKDTWIERWPDDDECQEEEFQNQCNDFIQFSNSLTILGCQS
;
A
#
# COMPACT_ATOMS: atom_id res chain seq x y z
N GLU A 1 15.40 -11.43 -1.33
CA GLU A 1 14.65 -12.42 -2.11
C GLU A 1 13.78 -11.63 -3.08
N THR A 2 13.86 -11.88 -4.38
CA THR A 2 13.03 -11.19 -5.38
C THR A 2 11.62 -11.73 -5.29
N ILE A 3 10.64 -10.87 -4.99
CA ILE A 3 9.24 -11.28 -4.94
C ILE A 3 8.67 -11.21 -6.36
N ASP A 4 8.32 -12.37 -6.91
CA ASP A 4 7.64 -12.45 -8.20
C ASP A 4 6.13 -12.21 -8.07
N LEU A 5 5.44 -12.11 -9.21
CA LEU A 5 4.00 -11.91 -9.29
C LEU A 5 3.20 -12.92 -8.45
N GLN A 6 3.52 -14.21 -8.56
CA GLN A 6 2.76 -15.26 -7.90
C GLN A 6 2.91 -15.17 -6.38
N LEU A 7 4.15 -15.00 -5.90
CA LEU A 7 4.41 -14.83 -4.49
C LEU A 7 3.76 -13.55 -3.94
N ARG A 8 3.75 -12.43 -4.69
CA ARG A 8 3.00 -11.22 -4.28
C ARG A 8 1.52 -11.53 -4.06
N ILE A 9 0.87 -12.23 -5.00
CA ILE A 9 -0.54 -12.62 -4.89
C ILE A 9 -0.76 -13.48 -3.63
N GLU A 10 0.06 -14.51 -3.44
CA GLU A 10 -0.03 -15.39 -2.26
C GLU A 10 0.11 -14.61 -0.95
N LEU A 11 1.06 -13.69 -0.87
CA LEU A 11 1.29 -12.85 0.31
C LEU A 11 0.12 -11.90 0.59
N ALA A 12 -0.41 -11.22 -0.42
CA ALA A 12 -1.56 -10.33 -0.30
C ALA A 12 -2.88 -11.07 0.03
N CYS A 13 -2.91 -12.37 -0.25
CA CYS A 13 -4.02 -13.27 0.06
C CYS A 13 -3.89 -14.05 1.37
N LYS A 14 -2.78 -13.87 2.12
CA LYS A 14 -2.63 -14.52 3.42
C LYS A 14 -3.79 -14.20 4.35
N PRO A 15 -4.26 -15.18 5.14
CA PRO A 15 -5.24 -14.93 6.19
C PRO A 15 -4.78 -13.78 7.10
N GLY A 16 -5.68 -12.83 7.36
CA GLY A 16 -5.40 -11.65 8.17
C GLY A 16 -5.01 -10.40 7.37
N VAL A 17 -4.53 -10.53 6.12
CA VAL A 17 -4.38 -9.37 5.24
C VAL A 17 -5.77 -8.83 4.96
N ASP A 18 -6.03 -7.60 5.40
CA ASP A 18 -7.35 -6.99 5.39
C ASP A 18 -7.59 -6.20 4.10
N TYR A 19 -6.59 -5.44 3.67
CA TYR A 19 -6.71 -4.53 2.53
C TYR A 19 -5.50 -4.60 1.60
N VAL A 20 -5.71 -4.27 0.34
CA VAL A 20 -4.66 -4.10 -0.68
C VAL A 20 -5.03 -2.89 -1.54
N TYR A 21 -4.15 -1.89 -1.60
CA TYR A 21 -4.39 -0.62 -2.28
C TYR A 21 -3.22 -0.24 -3.19
N LYS A 22 -3.53 0.46 -4.29
CA LYS A 22 -2.59 1.41 -4.91
C LYS A 22 -2.86 2.78 -4.32
N ALA A 23 -1.85 3.45 -3.78
CA ALA A 23 -2.00 4.75 -3.15
C ALA A 23 -0.85 5.71 -3.47
N LYS A 24 -1.16 7.00 -3.56
CA LYS A 24 -0.19 8.09 -3.74
C LYS A 24 0.13 8.75 -2.42
N LEU A 25 1.40 8.90 -2.09
CA LEU A 25 1.81 9.71 -0.94
C LEU A 25 1.67 11.19 -1.29
N ILE A 26 0.76 11.90 -0.60
CA ILE A 26 0.50 13.32 -0.89
C ILE A 26 1.25 14.28 0.03
N ARG A 27 1.51 13.88 1.28
CA ARG A 27 2.29 14.66 2.24
C ARG A 27 2.81 13.82 3.40
N ILE A 28 3.91 14.24 4.01
CA ILE A 28 4.46 13.68 5.25
C ILE A 28 4.40 14.75 6.35
N GLU A 29 3.86 14.39 7.52
CA GLU A 29 3.86 15.26 8.71
C GLU A 29 4.55 14.56 9.88
N GLU A 30 5.47 15.25 10.55
CA GLU A 30 6.13 14.74 11.75
C GLU A 30 5.34 15.16 13.01
N GLU A 31 5.06 14.20 13.90
CA GLU A 31 4.33 14.46 15.13
C GLU A 31 4.78 13.51 16.25
N ASN A 32 5.27 14.07 17.37
CA ASN A 32 5.56 13.30 18.60
C ASN A 32 6.46 12.06 18.42
N GLY A 33 7.45 12.11 17.52
CA GLY A 33 8.33 10.96 17.25
C GLY A 33 7.81 9.99 16.18
N TYR A 34 6.73 10.32 15.51
CA TYR A 34 6.12 9.55 14.42
C TYR A 34 6.09 10.34 13.12
N ASP A 35 6.16 9.60 12.01
CA ASP A 35 5.88 10.09 10.67
C ASP A 35 4.47 9.69 10.26
N ASN A 36 3.72 10.69 9.80
CA ASN A 36 2.37 10.56 9.32
C ASN A 36 2.36 10.73 7.80
N TYR A 37 2.28 9.61 7.09
CA TYR A 37 2.20 9.54 5.65
C TYR A 37 0.73 9.63 5.22
N PHE A 38 0.33 10.76 4.66
CA PHE A 38 -1.01 10.92 4.12
C PHE A 38 -1.07 10.32 2.72
N MET A 39 -1.80 9.21 2.59
CA MET A 39 -1.92 8.43 1.37
C MET A 39 -3.29 8.66 0.73
N LYS A 40 -3.32 9.06 -0.54
CA LYS A 40 -4.55 9.07 -1.34
C LYS A 40 -4.70 7.72 -2.03
N VAL A 41 -5.70 6.93 -1.65
CA VAL A 41 -6.01 5.66 -2.32
C VAL A 41 -6.50 5.96 -3.74
N LEU A 42 -5.80 5.40 -4.73
CA LEU A 42 -6.09 5.53 -6.16
C LEU A 42 -6.93 4.34 -6.64
N GLU A 43 -6.61 3.15 -6.15
CA GLU A 43 -7.27 1.90 -6.53
C GLU A 43 -7.43 1.00 -5.31
N VAL A 44 -8.62 0.42 -5.17
CA VAL A 44 -8.94 -0.59 -4.15
C VAL A 44 -8.85 -1.96 -4.82
N ILE A 45 -7.72 -2.63 -4.63
CA ILE A 45 -7.42 -3.95 -5.23
C ILE A 45 -8.09 -5.06 -4.40
N LYS A 46 -8.07 -4.91 -3.07
CA LYS A 46 -8.78 -5.76 -2.12
C LYS A 46 -9.43 -4.86 -1.06
N ALA A 47 -10.76 -4.90 -1.00
CA ALA A 47 -11.51 -4.20 0.03
C ALA A 47 -11.30 -4.86 1.41
N GLY A 48 -11.18 -4.03 2.44
CA GLY A 48 -10.99 -4.44 3.82
C GLY A 48 -11.99 -3.80 4.76
N SER A 49 -11.56 -3.57 6.00
CA SER A 49 -12.39 -3.04 7.08
C SER A 49 -12.68 -1.54 6.97
N ASP A 50 -11.91 -0.77 6.18
CA ASP A 50 -12.23 0.63 5.88
C ASP A 50 -13.36 0.68 4.82
N PRO A 51 -14.55 1.21 5.17
CA PRO A 51 -15.71 1.17 4.28
C PRO A 51 -15.60 2.13 3.09
N ASN A 52 -14.73 3.15 3.13
CA ASN A 52 -14.63 4.14 2.06
C ASN A 52 -13.23 4.75 1.93
N PRO A 53 -12.19 3.95 1.61
CA PRO A 53 -10.78 4.38 1.64
C PRO A 53 -10.46 5.46 0.60
N VAL A 54 -11.29 5.64 -0.43
CA VAL A 54 -11.09 6.62 -1.52
C VAL A 54 -11.60 8.02 -1.18
N ALA A 55 -12.52 8.16 -0.20
CA ALA A 55 -13.19 9.43 0.07
C ALA A 55 -12.25 10.55 0.55
N THR A 56 -11.28 10.22 1.39
CA THR A 56 -10.32 11.18 1.94
C THR A 56 -8.93 10.53 2.08
N PRO A 57 -7.84 11.31 2.05
CA PRO A 57 -6.52 10.77 2.31
C PRO A 57 -6.45 10.06 3.66
N ARG A 58 -5.81 8.89 3.68
CA ARG A 58 -5.63 8.05 4.86
C ARG A 58 -4.29 8.30 5.52
N LYS A 59 -4.28 8.34 6.85
CA LYS A 59 -3.09 8.56 7.65
C LYS A 59 -2.43 7.21 7.94
N PHE A 60 -1.29 6.96 7.32
CA PHE A 60 -0.41 5.84 7.62
C PHE A 60 0.70 6.33 8.58
N ILE A 61 0.89 5.63 9.69
CA ILE A 61 1.69 6.12 10.82
C ILE A 61 2.86 5.16 11.03
N SER A 62 4.08 5.68 11.09
CA SER A 62 5.26 4.90 11.48
C SER A 62 6.11 5.66 12.49
N GLN A 63 6.96 4.96 13.24
CA GLN A 63 7.96 5.62 14.08
C GLN A 63 9.03 6.27 13.20
N MET A 64 9.51 7.46 13.54
CA MET A 64 10.53 8.17 12.75
C MET A 64 11.81 7.34 12.53
N LYS A 65 12.13 6.42 13.44
CA LYS A 65 13.26 5.49 13.29
C LYS A 65 13.16 4.56 12.07
N CYS A 66 11.97 4.38 11.51
CA CYS A 66 11.71 3.58 10.32
C CYS A 66 11.78 4.40 9.02
N ARG A 67 11.97 5.72 9.09
CA ARG A 67 12.00 6.62 7.93
C ARG A 67 13.02 6.20 6.88
N GLU A 68 14.25 5.95 7.32
CA GLU A 68 15.36 5.47 6.47
C GLU A 68 15.24 3.98 6.09
N THR A 69 14.14 3.32 6.42
CA THR A 69 13.87 1.96 5.93
C THR A 69 12.71 1.99 4.94
N LEU A 70 11.72 2.83 5.21
CA LEU A 70 10.57 3.02 4.36
C LEU A 70 10.91 3.86 3.12
N HIS A 71 11.75 4.90 3.28
CA HIS A 71 12.19 5.80 2.21
C HIS A 71 11.05 6.30 1.29
N LEU A 72 9.88 6.60 1.88
CA LEU A 72 8.72 7.06 1.13
C LEU A 72 8.92 8.51 0.69
N GLN A 73 8.43 8.82 -0.50
CA GLN A 73 8.60 10.10 -1.16
C GLN A 73 7.24 10.66 -1.58
N GLU A 74 7.04 11.94 -1.34
CA GLU A 74 5.83 12.62 -1.78
C GLU A 74 5.68 12.57 -3.31
N ASN A 75 4.43 12.54 -3.77
CA ASN A 75 4.02 12.43 -5.17
C ASN A 75 4.34 11.11 -5.87
N LYS A 76 4.85 10.12 -5.13
CA LYS A 76 5.09 8.76 -5.64
C LYS A 76 3.95 7.83 -5.23
N ASP A 77 3.73 6.81 -6.07
CA ASP A 77 2.71 5.78 -5.92
C ASP A 77 3.30 4.52 -5.26
N TYR A 78 2.46 3.81 -4.51
CA TYR A 78 2.84 2.65 -3.74
C TYR A 78 1.75 1.57 -3.79
N LEU A 79 2.18 0.32 -3.92
CA LEU A 79 1.39 -0.85 -3.55
C LEU A 79 1.48 -1.03 -2.04
N ILE A 80 0.33 -1.07 -1.35
CA ILE A 80 0.27 -1.18 0.11
C ILE A 80 -0.74 -2.26 0.50
N TRP A 81 -0.34 -3.18 1.37
CA TRP A 81 -1.27 -4.08 2.05
C TRP A 81 -0.91 -4.26 3.52
N GLY A 82 -1.89 -4.57 4.35
CA GLY A 82 -1.70 -4.71 5.78
C GLY A 82 -2.79 -5.50 6.45
N LEU A 83 -2.66 -5.65 7.77
CA LEU A 83 -3.55 -6.46 8.60
C LEU A 83 -4.66 -5.62 9.23
N SER A 84 -5.80 -6.24 9.53
CA SER A 84 -6.91 -5.56 10.25
C SER A 84 -6.53 -5.16 11.68
N ALA A 85 -5.58 -5.88 12.30
CA ALA A 85 -5.07 -5.59 13.63
C ALA A 85 -4.31 -4.25 13.72
N ASP A 86 -3.80 -3.76 12.58
CA ASP A 86 -3.06 -2.50 12.46
C ASP A 86 -3.97 -1.31 12.10
N LEU A 87 -5.29 -1.51 12.12
CA LEU A 87 -6.29 -0.47 11.85
C LEU A 87 -6.84 0.10 13.16
N TRP A 88 -6.69 1.41 13.34
CA TRP A 88 -7.20 2.11 14.52
C TRP A 88 -8.35 3.04 14.14
N PRO A 89 -9.52 2.90 14.77
CA PRO A 89 -10.64 3.81 14.56
C PRO A 89 -10.24 5.26 14.88
N ALA A 90 -10.47 6.15 13.93
CA ALA A 90 -10.52 7.58 14.16
C ALA A 90 -11.98 8.05 14.02
N LYS A 91 -12.25 9.31 14.39
CA LYS A 91 -13.61 9.83 14.52
C LYS A 91 -14.53 9.48 13.34
N ASP A 92 -14.09 9.82 12.13
CA ASP A 92 -14.85 9.60 10.89
C ASP A 92 -14.03 8.82 9.83
N THR A 93 -12.89 8.23 10.22
CA THR A 93 -11.93 7.56 9.33
C THR A 93 -11.22 6.41 10.06
N VAL A 94 -10.32 5.72 9.37
CA VAL A 94 -9.40 4.74 9.95
C VAL A 94 -7.97 5.24 9.78
N ASN A 95 -7.16 5.09 10.83
CA ASN A 95 -5.71 5.28 10.77
C ASN A 95 -5.03 3.92 10.60
N TYR A 96 -3.92 3.91 9.86
CA TYR A 96 -3.18 2.71 9.52
C TYR A 96 -1.82 2.75 10.23
N LEU A 97 -1.52 1.76 11.05
CA LEU A 97 -0.18 1.61 11.61
C LEU A 97 0.71 0.86 10.61
N ILE A 98 1.84 1.45 10.24
CA ILE A 98 2.88 0.74 9.46
C ILE A 98 3.67 -0.12 10.45
N SER A 99 3.34 -1.41 10.47
CA SER A 99 4.00 -2.43 11.27
C SER A 99 5.02 -3.22 10.41
N LYS A 100 5.71 -4.18 11.03
CA LYS A 100 6.57 -5.13 10.32
C LYS A 100 5.81 -6.04 9.34
N ASP A 101 4.49 -6.14 9.50
CA ASP A 101 3.60 -6.98 8.70
C ASP A 101 2.87 -6.15 7.62
N THR A 102 3.11 -4.84 7.57
CA THR A 102 2.66 -3.96 6.48
C THR A 102 3.64 -4.05 5.32
N TRP A 103 3.13 -4.35 4.13
CA TRP A 103 3.90 -4.33 2.91
C TRP A 103 3.74 -3.00 2.19
N ILE A 104 4.85 -2.41 1.76
CA ILE A 104 4.88 -1.18 0.96
C ILE A 104 5.92 -1.36 -0.13
N GLU A 105 5.51 -1.21 -1.39
CA GLU A 105 6.38 -1.32 -2.55
C GLU A 105 6.14 -0.14 -3.49
N ARG A 106 7.21 0.47 -4.02
CA ARG A 106 7.13 1.57 -4.98
C ARG A 106 6.45 1.08 -6.26
N TRP A 107 5.39 1.78 -6.69
CA TRP A 107 4.67 1.52 -7.94
C TRP A 107 5.07 2.53 -9.02
N PRO A 108 5.93 2.19 -10.00
CA PRO A 108 6.43 3.17 -10.97
C PRO A 108 5.30 3.90 -11.71
N ASP A 109 5.49 5.20 -11.96
CA ASP A 109 4.52 5.99 -12.73
C ASP A 109 4.58 5.69 -14.23
N ASP A 110 3.62 6.20 -15.00
CA ASP A 110 3.46 5.83 -16.43
C ASP A 110 4.70 6.20 -17.28
N ASP A 111 5.41 7.27 -16.89
CA ASP A 111 6.64 7.72 -17.55
C ASP A 111 7.80 6.78 -17.18
N GLU A 112 7.98 6.48 -15.89
CA GLU A 112 8.98 5.50 -15.41
C GLU A 112 8.75 4.11 -16.05
N CYS A 113 7.50 3.68 -16.25
CA CYS A 113 7.18 2.42 -16.90
C CYS A 113 7.64 2.31 -18.36
N GLN A 114 8.02 3.43 -19.02
CA GLN A 114 8.62 3.38 -20.35
C GLN A 114 10.10 2.97 -20.30
N GLU A 115 10.76 3.13 -19.15
CA GLU A 115 12.16 2.76 -18.95
C GLU A 115 12.31 1.25 -18.82
N GLU A 116 13.32 0.68 -19.49
CA GLU A 116 13.56 -0.78 -19.53
C GLU A 116 13.70 -1.39 -18.12
N GLU A 117 14.21 -0.62 -17.16
CA GLU A 117 14.36 -1.03 -15.76
C GLU A 117 13.01 -1.32 -15.06
N PHE A 118 11.96 -0.56 -15.37
CA PHE A 118 10.67 -0.64 -14.67
C PHE A 118 9.60 -1.43 -15.42
N GLN A 119 9.76 -1.67 -16.72
CA GLN A 119 8.77 -2.34 -17.57
C GLN A 119 8.24 -3.65 -16.96
N ASN A 120 9.13 -4.52 -16.45
CA ASN A 120 8.72 -5.78 -15.85
C ASN A 120 7.92 -5.56 -14.56
N GLN A 121 8.35 -4.64 -13.68
CA GLN A 121 7.64 -4.35 -12.44
C GLN A 121 6.26 -3.75 -12.71
N CYS A 122 6.14 -2.87 -13.69
CA CYS A 122 4.85 -2.30 -14.09
C CYS A 122 3.89 -3.38 -14.60
N ASN A 123 4.37 -4.27 -15.47
CA ASN A 123 3.58 -5.39 -15.98
C ASN A 123 3.13 -6.32 -14.86
N ASP A 124 4.02 -6.67 -13.94
CA ASP A 124 3.72 -7.49 -12.76
C ASP A 124 2.61 -6.84 -11.91
N PHE A 125 2.71 -5.55 -11.62
CA PHE A 125 1.72 -4.86 -10.80
C PHE A 125 0.36 -4.74 -11.46
N ILE A 126 0.32 -4.52 -12.78
CA ILE A 126 -0.93 -4.53 -13.55
C ILE A 126 -1.57 -5.92 -13.49
N GLN A 127 -0.80 -6.98 -13.69
CA GLN A 127 -1.30 -8.36 -13.60
C GLN A 127 -1.73 -8.73 -12.18
N PHE A 128 -0.98 -8.30 -11.17
CA PHE A 128 -1.32 -8.47 -9.75
C PHE A 128 -2.66 -7.82 -9.43
N SER A 129 -2.83 -6.54 -9.79
CA SER A 129 -4.08 -5.81 -9.51
C SER A 129 -5.27 -6.45 -10.20
N ASN A 130 -5.13 -6.77 -11.50
CA ASN A 130 -6.18 -7.42 -12.27
C ASN A 130 -6.54 -8.79 -11.68
N SER A 131 -5.55 -9.59 -11.30
CA SER A 131 -5.78 -10.92 -10.74
C SER A 131 -6.57 -10.86 -9.44
N LEU A 132 -6.15 -10.01 -8.50
CA LEU A 132 -6.85 -9.87 -7.21
C LEU A 132 -8.23 -9.22 -7.36
N THR A 133 -8.38 -8.23 -8.22
CA THR A 133 -9.65 -7.52 -8.39
C THR A 133 -10.69 -8.40 -9.08
N ILE A 134 -10.29 -9.24 -10.04
CA ILE A 134 -11.20 -10.06 -10.84
C ILE A 134 -11.44 -11.44 -10.22
N LEU A 135 -10.36 -12.12 -9.81
CA LEU A 135 -10.43 -13.50 -9.32
C LEU A 135 -10.54 -13.58 -7.80
N GLY A 136 -10.15 -12.51 -7.10
CA GLY A 136 -10.02 -12.52 -5.64
C GLY A 136 -8.88 -13.43 -5.17
N CYS A 137 -8.91 -13.72 -3.87
CA CYS A 137 -8.02 -14.71 -3.28
C CYS A 137 -8.61 -16.12 -3.44
N GLN A 138 -7.88 -17.00 -4.11
CA GLN A 138 -8.25 -18.41 -4.20
C GLN A 138 -7.87 -19.10 -2.88
N SER A 139 -8.83 -19.78 -2.26
CA SER A 139 -8.74 -20.43 -0.95
C SER A 139 -7.84 -21.65 -0.94
#